data_AF-A0A959IL42-F1
#
_entry.id   AF-A0A959IL42-F1
#
_cell.length_a   1.000
_cell.length_b   1.000
_cell.length_c   1.000
_cell.angle_alpha   90.00
_cell.angle_beta   90.00
_cell.angle_gamma   90.00
#
_symmetry.space_group_name_H-M   'P 1'
#
loop_
_entity.id
_entity.type
_entity.pdbx_description
1 polymer ?
#
loop_
_entity_poly.entity_id
_entity_poly.type
_entity_poly.pdbx_seq_one_letter_code
_entity_poly.pdbx_strand_id
1 'polypeptide(L)'
;KFLGLTQDIEYTAHQRFSDKYLIQGDDPELVADMIPDALARYFSVEGTWSLEGIGYYLIFYHKSNRLPPQQIKRFYRKGMEIVNWLRTSDPFVPPTNA
;
A
#
# COMPACT_ATOMS: atom_id res chain seq x y z
N LYS A 1 7.80 -6.00 14.12
CA LYS A 1 8.35 -5.40 12.87
C LYS A 1 8.99 -6.56 12.12
N PHE A 2 8.51 -6.93 10.93
CA PHE A 2 8.96 -8.16 10.26
C PHE A 2 9.92 -7.95 9.08
N LEU A 3 10.04 -6.73 8.52
CA LEU A 3 10.88 -6.49 7.33
C LEU A 3 12.06 -5.51 7.53
N GLY A 4 12.25 -4.94 8.73
CA GLY A 4 13.49 -4.22 9.05
C GLY A 4 13.77 -2.92 8.26
N LEU A 5 12.88 -2.46 7.38
CA LEU A 5 13.04 -1.19 6.66
C LEU A 5 13.00 -0.02 7.66
N THR A 6 14.00 0.86 7.59
CA THR A 6 14.25 1.88 8.63
C THR A 6 14.00 3.31 8.18
N GLN A 7 13.94 3.58 6.88
CA GLN A 7 13.74 4.93 6.36
C GLN A 7 12.33 5.09 5.80
N ASP A 8 11.71 6.22 6.13
CA ASP A 8 10.43 6.64 5.56
C ASP A 8 10.67 7.30 4.19
N ILE A 9 9.74 7.12 3.27
CA ILE A 9 9.80 7.67 1.93
C ILE A 9 8.81 8.83 1.87
N GLU A 10 9.31 10.05 1.60
CA GLU A 10 8.44 11.20 1.38
C GLU A 10 7.69 11.06 0.05
N TYR A 11 6.37 10.91 0.12
CA TYR A 11 5.52 10.81 -1.05
C TYR A 11 4.81 12.14 -1.33
N THR A 12 5.46 12.98 -2.13
CA THR A 12 5.05 14.39 -2.35
C THR A 12 3.77 14.53 -3.18
N ALA A 13 3.40 13.53 -3.97
CA ALA A 13 2.19 13.57 -4.81
C ALA A 13 0.89 13.64 -3.97
N HIS A 14 0.89 13.09 -2.75
CA HIS A 14 -0.29 13.10 -1.85
C HIS A 14 0.14 13.37 -0.40
N GLN A 15 0.33 14.65 -0.05
CA GLN A 15 0.80 15.05 1.29
C GLN A 15 0.00 14.41 2.44
N ARG A 16 -1.35 14.40 2.34
CA ARG A 16 -2.21 13.80 3.38
C ARG A 16 -2.00 12.30 3.59
N PHE A 17 -1.56 11.59 2.55
CA PHE A 17 -1.22 10.18 2.63
C PHE A 17 0.14 10.02 3.33
N SER A 18 1.16 10.77 2.88
CA SER A 18 2.50 10.74 3.46
C SER A 18 2.51 11.14 4.94
N ASP A 19 1.67 12.10 5.36
CA ASP A 19 1.59 12.53 6.77
C ASP A 19 0.98 11.45 7.68
N LYS A 20 0.20 10.52 7.13
CA LYS A 20 -0.57 9.52 7.89
C LYS A 20 0.07 8.13 7.91
N TYR A 21 0.88 7.82 6.91
CA TYR A 21 1.39 6.48 6.68
C TYR A 21 2.91 6.51 6.58
N LEU A 22 3.54 5.56 7.28
CA LEU A 22 4.95 5.24 7.10
C LEU A 22 5.09 4.43 5.81
N ILE A 23 5.82 4.97 4.83
CA ILE A 23 6.04 4.34 3.52
C ILE A 23 7.47 3.83 3.50
N GLN A 24 7.66 2.54 3.23
CA GLN A 24 8.98 1.92 3.28
C GLN A 24 9.16 0.91 2.14
N GLY A 25 10.38 0.79 1.65
CA GLY A 25 10.79 -0.22 0.68
C GLY A 25 12.30 -0.22 0.47
N ASP A 26 12.81 -1.25 -0.20
CA ASP A 26 14.24 -1.38 -0.52
C ASP A 26 14.70 -0.36 -1.58
N ASP A 27 13.79 0.04 -2.46
CA ASP A 27 14.00 1.03 -3.52
C ASP A 27 12.93 2.13 -3.42
N PRO A 28 13.26 3.31 -2.88
CA PRO A 28 12.31 4.39 -2.68
C PRO A 28 11.62 4.89 -3.95
N GLU A 29 12.35 4.97 -5.07
CA GLU A 29 11.82 5.48 -6.34
C GLU A 29 10.81 4.48 -6.91
N LEU A 30 11.18 3.20 -6.92
CA LEU A 30 10.29 2.12 -7.33
C LEU A 30 9.02 2.05 -6.46
N VAL A 31 9.17 2.19 -5.14
CA VAL A 31 8.02 2.18 -4.23
C VAL A 31 7.08 3.35 -4.50
N ALA A 32 7.61 4.55 -4.76
CA ALA A 32 6.80 5.70 -5.11
C ALA A 32 6.04 5.48 -6.43
N ASP A 33 6.71 4.96 -7.46
CA ASP A 33 6.10 4.68 -8.77
C ASP A 33 5.04 3.57 -8.70
N MET A 34 5.21 2.60 -7.80
CA MET A 34 4.27 1.49 -7.61
C MET A 34 2.99 1.88 -6.88
N ILE A 35 2.90 3.06 -6.26
CA ILE A 35 1.72 3.51 -5.52
C ILE A 35 0.75 4.19 -6.50
N PRO A 36 -0.37 3.54 -6.88
CA PRO A 36 -1.31 4.16 -7.78
C PRO A 36 -2.02 5.32 -7.09
N ASP A 37 -2.32 6.34 -7.87
CA ASP A 37 -3.01 7.55 -7.42
C ASP A 37 -4.34 7.26 -6.69
N ALA A 38 -5.07 6.22 -7.14
CA ALA A 38 -6.30 5.76 -6.50
C ALA A 38 -6.05 5.17 -5.10
N LEU A 39 -4.94 4.45 -4.93
CA LEU A 39 -4.53 3.87 -3.65
C LEU A 39 -4.17 4.98 -2.65
N ALA A 40 -3.35 5.95 -3.07
CA ALA A 40 -2.95 7.07 -2.22
C ALA A 40 -4.16 7.90 -1.75
N ARG A 41 -5.11 8.17 -2.66
CA ARG A 41 -6.38 8.85 -2.31
C ARG A 41 -7.21 8.04 -1.32
N TYR A 42 -7.31 6.72 -1.52
CA TYR A 42 -8.06 5.84 -0.62
C TYR A 42 -7.51 5.90 0.81
N PHE A 43 -6.20 5.69 0.97
CA PHE A 43 -5.54 5.74 2.28
C PHE A 43 -5.49 7.16 2.87
N SER A 44 -5.57 8.22 2.06
CA SER A 44 -5.69 9.59 2.59
C SER A 44 -6.98 9.80 3.39
N VAL A 45 -8.08 9.12 3.01
CA VAL A 45 -9.40 9.23 3.64
C VAL A 45 -9.59 8.15 4.72
N GLU A 46 -9.23 6.92 4.39
CA GLU A 46 -9.35 5.76 5.27
C GLU A 46 -8.13 5.66 6.18
N GLY A 47 -8.32 5.75 7.49
CA GLY A 47 -7.25 5.56 8.49
C GLY A 47 -7.15 4.13 9.00
N THR A 48 -6.11 3.84 9.78
CA THR A 48 -5.95 2.62 10.63
C THR A 48 -5.65 1.30 9.93
N TRP A 49 -5.64 1.27 8.61
CA TRP A 49 -5.28 0.09 7.83
C TRP A 49 -3.78 -0.01 7.62
N SER A 50 -3.29 -1.18 7.22
CA SER A 50 -1.90 -1.42 6.88
C SER A 50 -1.86 -2.30 5.65
N LEU A 51 -0.92 -2.00 4.75
CA LEU A 51 -0.71 -2.73 3.52
C LEU A 51 0.78 -3.07 3.42
N GLU A 52 1.09 -4.35 3.29
CA GLU A 52 2.44 -4.85 3.09
C GLU A 52 2.48 -5.71 1.82
N GLY A 53 3.50 -5.52 0.99
CA GLY A 53 3.71 -6.28 -0.24
C GLY A 53 5.08 -6.96 -0.24
N ILE A 54 5.13 -8.21 -0.70
CA ILE A 54 6.40 -8.93 -0.93
C ILE A 54 6.25 -9.84 -2.15
N GLY A 55 7.02 -9.57 -3.21
CA GLY A 55 6.86 -10.25 -4.49
C GLY A 55 5.42 -10.18 -5.00
N TYR A 56 4.77 -11.34 -5.19
CA TYR A 56 3.39 -11.44 -5.65
C TYR A 56 2.35 -11.50 -4.51
N TYR A 57 2.78 -11.34 -3.26
CA TYR A 57 1.91 -11.43 -2.09
C TYR A 57 1.60 -10.04 -1.55
N LEU A 58 0.35 -9.89 -1.10
CA LEU A 58 -0.16 -8.69 -0.49
C LEU A 58 -0.87 -9.04 0.83
N ILE A 59 -0.54 -8.32 1.89
CA ILE A 59 -1.19 -8.44 3.19
C ILE A 59 -1.85 -7.11 3.50
N PHE A 60 -3.18 -7.11 3.53
CA PHE A 60 -4.00 -5.99 3.99
C PHE A 60 -4.57 -6.33 5.36
N TYR A 61 -4.37 -5.48 6.36
CA TYR A 61 -4.78 -5.75 7.73
C TYR A 61 -5.08 -4.48 8.54
N HIS A 62 -5.69 -4.67 9.71
CA HIS A 62 -5.81 -3.62 10.72
C HIS A 62 -4.84 -3.91 11.86
N LYS A 63 -3.89 -3.00 12.11
CA LYS A 63 -2.94 -3.19 13.19
C LYS A 63 -3.65 -3.12 14.55
N SER A 64 -3.43 -4.12 15.39
CA SER A 64 -3.89 -4.18 16.79
C SER A 64 -5.41 -4.24 17.06
N ASN A 65 -6.27 -4.43 16.05
CA ASN A 65 -7.73 -4.56 16.26
C ASN A 65 -8.31 -5.82 15.63
N ARG A 66 -9.35 -6.37 16.28
CA ARG A 66 -10.20 -7.43 15.71
C ARG A 66 -11.42 -6.81 15.05
N LEU A 67 -11.71 -7.24 13.83
CA LEU A 67 -12.91 -6.80 13.11
C LEU A 67 -14.15 -7.55 13.58
N PRO A 68 -15.29 -6.88 13.81
CA PRO A 68 -16.57 -7.54 14.00
C PRO A 68 -16.95 -8.38 12.77
N PRO A 69 -17.64 -9.53 12.94
CA PRO A 69 -18.02 -10.40 11.82
C PRO A 69 -18.76 -9.68 10.68
N GLN A 70 -19.57 -8.69 11.03
CA GLN A 70 -20.37 -7.89 10.08
C GLN A 70 -19.48 -7.05 9.14
N GLN A 71 -18.26 -6.72 9.58
CA GLN A 71 -17.32 -5.90 8.81
C GLN A 71 -16.42 -6.74 7.89
N ILE A 72 -16.31 -8.06 8.10
CA ILE A 72 -15.38 -8.94 7.36
C ILE A 72 -15.63 -8.86 5.85
N LYS A 73 -16.90 -8.94 5.40
CA LYS A 73 -17.22 -8.86 3.97
C LYS A 73 -16.84 -7.52 3.36
N ARG A 74 -17.06 -6.42 4.08
CA ARG A 74 -16.67 -5.07 3.63
C ARG A 74 -15.15 -4.94 3.57
N PHE A 75 -14.45 -5.44 4.58
CA PHE A 75 -12.99 -5.48 4.63
C PHE A 75 -12.39 -6.27 3.46
N TYR A 76 -12.92 -7.45 3.17
CA TYR A 76 -12.50 -8.25 2.02
C TYR A 76 -12.68 -7.49 0.70
N ARG A 77 -13.84 -6.84 0.49
CA ARG A 77 -14.07 -6.04 -0.74
C ARG A 77 -13.06 -4.90 -0.87
N LYS A 78 -12.77 -4.18 0.22
CA LYS A 78 -11.73 -3.14 0.24
C LYS A 78 -10.37 -3.69 -0.19
N GLY A 79 -9.97 -4.85 0.34
CA GLY A 79 -8.73 -5.52 -0.06
C GLY A 79 -8.71 -5.88 -1.55
N MET A 80 -9.82 -6.35 -2.10
CA MET A 80 -9.92 -6.66 -3.53
C MET A 80 -9.88 -5.42 -4.43
N GLU A 81 -10.42 -4.29 -3.99
CA GLU A 81 -10.28 -3.01 -4.70
C GLU A 81 -8.82 -2.55 -4.77
N ILE A 82 -8.08 -2.69 -3.67
CA ILE A 82 -6.64 -2.42 -3.61
C ILE A 82 -5.89 -3.29 -4.63
N VAL A 83 -6.16 -4.60 -4.65
CA VAL A 83 -5.55 -5.52 -5.63
C VAL A 83 -5.86 -5.10 -7.07
N ASN A 84 -7.08 -4.66 -7.35
CA ASN A 84 -7.44 -4.19 -8.68
C ASN A 84 -6.65 -2.94 -9.07
N TRP A 85 -6.53 -1.95 -8.18
CA TRP A 85 -5.75 -0.74 -8.47
C TRP A 85 -4.28 -1.06 -8.77
N LEU A 86 -3.68 -1.95 -7.99
CA LEU A 86 -2.29 -2.40 -8.18
C LEU A 86 -2.08 -3.21 -9.48
N ARG A 87 -3.13 -3.86 -10.00
CA ARG A 87 -3.07 -4.61 -11.27
C ARG A 87 -3.28 -3.73 -12.49
N THR A 88 -4.07 -2.65 -12.35
CA THR A 88 -4.42 -1.74 -13.45
C THR A 88 -3.46 -0.57 -13.59
N SER A 89 -2.65 -0.28 -12.56
CA SER A 89 -1.47 0.57 -12.73
C SER A 89 -0.53 -0.11 -13.70
N ASP A 90 -0.04 0.61 -14.70
CA ASP A 90 0.91 0.07 -15.68
C ASP A 90 2.03 -0.66 -14.92
N PRO A 91 2.31 -1.94 -15.26
CA PRO A 91 3.32 -2.68 -14.55
C PRO A 91 4.65 -1.96 -14.74
N PHE A 92 5.31 -1.63 -13.63
CA PHE A 92 6.72 -1.25 -13.68
C PHE A 92 7.48 -2.40 -14.33
N VAL A 93 8.01 -2.16 -15.52
CA VAL A 93 8.91 -3.10 -16.21
C VAL A 93 10.32 -2.67 -15.85
N PRO A 94 11.02 -3.39 -14.94
CA PRO A 94 12.41 -3.07 -14.65
C PRO A 94 13.22 -3.14 -15.94
N PRO A 95 14.20 -2.25 -16.16
CA PRO A 95 15.08 -2.35 -17.32
C PRO A 95 15.72 -3.74 -17.32
N THR A 96 15.46 -4.51 -18.37
CA THR A 96 16.11 -5.80 -18.56
C THR A 96 17.55 -5.49 -18.93
N ASN A 97 18.50 -5.90 -18.09
CA ASN A 97 19.93 -5.72 -18.37
C ASN A 97 20.23 -6.25 -19.79
N ALA A 98 20.59 -5.32 -20.68
CA ALA A 98 21.05 -5.59 -22.04
C ALA A 98 22.54 -5.91 -22.05
#